data_AF-A0A6A7MC41-F1
#
_entry.id   AF-A0A6A7MC41-F1
#
_cell.length_a   1.000
_cell.length_b   1.000
_cell.length_c   1.000
_cell.angle_alpha   90.00
_cell.angle_beta   90.00
_cell.angle_gamma   90.00
#
_symmetry.space_group_name_H-M   'P 1'
#
loop_
_entity.id
_entity.type
_entity.pdbx_description
1 polymer ?
#
loop_
_entity_poly.entity_id
_entity_poly.type
_entity_poly.pdbx_seq_one_letter_code
_entity_poly.pdbx_strand_id
1 'polypeptide(L)' 'MFEKTQTPGFQRPPSKDSILKQADGLRDLARRARRLAEQMSMESDQRRLARYVEELEESASRLEKSAVEAKAG' A
#
# COMPACT_ATOMS: atom_id res chain seq x y z
N MET A 1 -21.33 -35.53 15.57
CA MET A 1 -20.27 -34.51 15.69
C MET A 1 -19.35 -34.67 14.50
N PHE A 2 -19.22 -33.66 13.64
CA PHE A 2 -18.23 -33.65 12.56
C PHE A 2 -17.52 -32.30 12.63
N GLU A 3 -16.34 -32.29 13.24
CA GLU A 3 -15.45 -31.14 13.20
C GLU A 3 -14.91 -31.01 11.78
N LYS A 4 -15.41 -30.02 11.04
CA LYS A 4 -14.78 -29.58 9.80
C LYS A 4 -13.48 -28.87 10.20
N THR A 5 -12.37 -29.58 10.12
CA THR A 5 -11.04 -28.96 10.21
C THR A 5 -10.87 -28.03 9.01
N GLN A 6 -11.04 -26.74 9.26
CA GLN A 6 -10.72 -25.68 8.32
C GLN A 6 -9.20 -25.68 8.14
N THR A 7 -8.72 -26.27 7.05
CA THR A 7 -7.31 -26.18 6.67
C THR A 7 -6.95 -24.69 6.52
N PRO A 8 -5.90 -24.19 7.20
CA PRO A 8 -5.45 -22.82 6.97
C PRO A 8 -5.03 -22.74 5.50
N GLY A 9 -5.75 -21.93 4.73
CA GLY A 9 -5.42 -21.71 3.33
C GLY A 9 -3.97 -21.25 3.23
N PHE A 10 -3.13 -22.06 2.60
CA PHE A 10 -1.78 -21.65 2.21
C PHE A 10 -1.92 -20.43 1.28
N GLN A 11 -1.90 -19.23 1.86
CA GLN A 11 -1.74 -18.00 1.10
C GLN A 11 -0.35 -18.08 0.49
N ARG A 12 -0.27 -18.39 -0.81
CA ARG A 12 0.98 -18.30 -1.54
C ARG A 12 1.54 -16.90 -1.31
N PRO A 13 2.84 -16.77 -1.01
CA PRO A 13 3.45 -15.46 -0.88
C PRO A 13 3.15 -14.64 -2.14
N PRO A 14 2.79 -13.36 -2.00
CA PRO A 14 2.40 -12.53 -3.13
C PRO A 14 3.55 -12.49 -4.15
N SER A 15 3.23 -12.78 -5.41
CA SER A 15 4.20 -12.68 -6.51
C SER A 15 4.78 -11.27 -6.60
N LYS A 16 6.02 -11.14 -7.09
CA LYS A 16 6.67 -9.84 -7.34
C LYS A 16 5.74 -8.86 -8.07
N ASP A 17 5.09 -9.31 -9.13
CA ASP A 17 4.17 -8.48 -9.92
C ASP A 17 2.96 -8.00 -9.11
N SER A 18 2.43 -8.85 -8.21
CA SER A 18 1.34 -8.44 -7.32
C SER A 18 1.78 -7.43 -6.26
N ILE A 19 3.04 -7.47 -5.81
CA ILE A 19 3.60 -6.49 -4.88
C ILE A 19 3.83 -5.14 -5.60
N LEU A 20 4.39 -5.18 -6.81
CA LEU A 20 4.58 -3.97 -7.62
C LEU A 20 3.26 -3.28 -7.96
N LYS A 21 2.22 -4.05 -8.33
CA LYS A 21 0.87 -3.49 -8.55
C LYS A 21 0.30 -2.80 -7.31
N GLN A 22 0.57 -3.33 -6.11
CA GLN A 22 0.15 -2.68 -4.88
C GLN A 22 0.91 -1.37 -4.63
N ALA A 23 2.22 -1.36 -4.86
CA ALA A 23 3.04 -0.15 -4.75
C ALA A 23 2.56 0.95 -5.73
N ASP A 24 2.24 0.59 -6.97
CA ASP A 24 1.68 1.52 -7.96
C ASP A 24 0.33 2.10 -7.52
N GLY A 25 -0.53 1.27 -6.93
CA GLY A 25 -1.80 1.70 -6.35
C GLY A 25 -1.63 2.73 -5.23
N LEU A 26 -0.66 2.51 -4.33
CA LEU A 26 -0.34 3.46 -3.26
C LEU A 26 0.20 4.78 -3.81
N ARG A 27 1.06 4.75 -4.84
CA ARG A 27 1.54 5.97 -5.51
C ARG A 27 0.42 6.74 -6.19
N ASP A 28 -0.53 6.05 -6.80
CA ASP A 28 -1.68 6.72 -7.40
C ASP A 28 -2.54 7.42 -6.36
N LEU A 29 -2.78 6.75 -5.22
CA LEU A 29 -3.50 7.33 -4.11
C LEU A 29 -2.75 8.54 -3.52
N ALA A 30 -1.43 8.47 -3.37
CA ALA A 30 -0.60 9.59 -2.93
C ALA A 30 -0.74 10.81 -3.85
N ARG A 31 -0.69 10.60 -5.18
CA ARG A 31 -0.90 11.68 -6.16
C ARG A 31 -2.30 12.30 -6.05
N ARG A 32 -3.33 11.49 -5.83
CA ARG A 32 -4.71 11.98 -5.64
C ARG A 32 -4.86 12.76 -4.34
N ALA A 33 -4.30 12.25 -3.24
CA ALA A 33 -4.33 12.90 -1.94
C ALA A 33 -3.59 14.25 -1.96
N ARG A 34 -2.48 14.35 -2.70
CA ARG A 34 -1.76 15.60 -2.91
C ARG A 34 -2.61 16.65 -3.64
N ARG A 35 -3.25 16.27 -4.76
CA ARG A 35 -4.20 17.16 -5.47
C ARG A 35 -5.38 17.57 -4.60
N LEU A 36 -5.89 16.67 -3.76
CA LEU A 36 -6.96 16.99 -2.83
C LEU A 36 -6.49 17.98 -1.75
N ALA A 37 -5.26 17.82 -1.23
CA ALA A 37 -4.69 18.72 -0.24
C ALA A 37 -4.59 20.16 -0.76
N GLU A 38 -4.25 20.34 -2.04
CA GLU A 38 -4.20 21.64 -2.72
C GLU A 38 -5.58 22.31 -2.84
N GLN A 39 -6.66 21.54 -2.76
CA GLN A 39 -8.04 22.03 -2.82
C GLN A 39 -8.65 22.30 -1.44
N MET A 40 -7.96 21.98 -0.35
CA MET A 40 -8.48 22.20 1.00
C MET A 40 -8.35 23.66 1.42
N SER A 41 -9.43 24.22 1.94
CA SER A 41 -9.45 25.58 2.51
C SER A 41 -8.91 25.63 3.94
N MET A 42 -9.02 24.51 4.67
CA MET A 42 -8.58 24.40 6.06
C MET A 42 -7.14 23.88 6.11
N GLU A 43 -6.26 24.67 6.72
CA GLU A 43 -4.84 24.31 6.86
C GLU A 43 -4.64 22.98 7.64
N SER A 44 -5.52 22.69 8.60
CA SER A 44 -5.49 21.43 9.35
C SER A 44 -5.72 20.21 8.45
N ASP A 45 -6.62 20.33 7.47
CA ASP A 45 -6.97 19.26 6.55
C ASP A 45 -5.88 19.09 5.50
N GLN A 46 -5.33 20.20 5.00
CA GLN A 46 -4.15 20.20 4.16
C GLN A 46 -2.97 19.49 4.85
N ARG A 47 -2.67 19.82 6.12
CA ARG A 47 -1.60 19.17 6.90
C ARG A 47 -1.87 17.69 7.17
N ARG A 48 -3.14 17.29 7.34
CA ARG A 48 -3.49 15.88 7.51
C ARG A 48 -3.28 15.10 6.20
N LEU A 49 -3.72 15.65 5.07
CA LEU A 49 -3.52 15.01 3.77
C LEU A 49 -2.05 14.96 3.37
N ALA A 50 -1.25 15.99 3.68
CA ALA A 50 0.18 15.99 3.43
C ALA A 50 0.89 14.83 4.16
N ARG A 51 0.58 14.63 5.45
CA ARG A 51 1.10 13.47 6.21
C ARG A 51 0.65 12.14 5.61
N TYR A 52 -0.61 12.05 5.18
CA TYR A 52 -1.11 10.84 4.55
C TYR A 52 -0.40 10.53 3.22
N VAL A 53 -0.04 11.56 2.44
CA VAL A 53 0.78 11.40 1.24
C VAL A 53 2.15 10.79 1.58
N GLU A 54 2.82 11.28 2.63
CA GLU A 54 4.10 10.74 3.09
C GLU A 54 3.98 9.26 3.50
N GLU A 55 2.94 8.90 4.26
CA GLU A 55 2.67 7.52 4.67
C GLU A 55 2.45 6.57 3.48
N LEU A 56 1.74 7.03 2.45
CA LEU A 56 1.51 6.26 1.22
C LEU A 56 2.80 6.09 0.41
N GLU A 57 3.60 7.14 0.28
CA GLU A 57 4.89 7.10 -0.42
C GLU A 57 5.88 6.18 0.30
N GLU A 58 5.92 6.21 1.63
CA GLU A 58 6.73 5.30 2.43
C GLU A 58 6.27 3.85 2.28
N SER A 59 4.96 3.60 2.36
CA SER A 59 4.38 2.26 2.20
C SER A 59 4.66 1.68 0.82
N ALA A 60 4.54 2.49 -0.25
CA ALA A 60 4.91 2.09 -1.61
C ALA A 60 6.40 1.71 -1.70
N SER A 61 7.28 2.54 -1.12
CA SER A 61 8.72 2.30 -1.11
C SER A 61 9.10 1.01 -0.37
N ARG A 62 8.40 0.69 0.73
CA ARG A 62 8.58 -0.57 1.48
C ARG A 62 8.17 -1.78 0.62
N LEU A 63 7.01 -1.71 -0.06
CA LEU A 63 6.57 -2.78 -0.96
C LEU A 63 7.55 -3.01 -2.11
N GLU A 64 8.10 -1.95 -2.70
CA GLU A 64 9.09 -2.08 -3.78
C GLU A 64 10.36 -2.78 -3.30
N LYS A 65 10.85 -2.45 -2.10
CA LYS A 65 11.99 -3.17 -1.49
C LYS A 65 11.67 -4.65 -1.31
N SER A 66 10.51 -4.98 -0.77
CA SER A 66 10.05 -6.38 -0.63
C SER A 66 9.92 -7.08 -1.99
N ALA A 67 9.49 -6.39 -3.05
CA ALA A 67 9.41 -6.95 -4.40
C ALA A 67 10.79 -7.23 -5.03
N VAL A 68 11.82 -6.45 -4.67
CA VAL A 68 13.20 -6.71 -5.07
C VAL A 68 13.73 -7.93 -4.35
N GLU A 69 13.55 -8.00 -3.04
CA GLU A 69 13.99 -9.12 -2.18
C GLU A 69 13.29 -10.44 -2.54
N ALA A 70 12.00 -10.41 -2.91
CA ALA A 70 11.26 -11.59 -3.32
C ALA A 70 11.79 -12.26 -4.61
N LYS A 71 12.66 -11.59 -5.38
CA LYS A 71 13.33 -12.17 -6.56
C LYS A 71 14.70 -12.78 -6.25
N ALA A 72 15.19 -12.64 -5.01
CA ALA A 72 16.48 -13.17 -4.57
C ALA A 72 16.39 -14.58 -3.94
N GLY A 73 15.24 -15.24 -4.04
CA GLY A 73 15.00 -16.62 -3.60
C GLY A 73 14.88 -17.59 -4.78
#